data_AF-A0A7W1TR57-F1
#
_entry.id   AF-A0A7W1TR57-F1
#
_cell.length_a   1.000
_cell.length_b   1.000
_cell.length_c   1.000
_cell.angle_alpha   90.00
_cell.angle_beta   90.00
_cell.angle_gamma   90.00
#
_symmetry.space_group_name_H-M   'P 1'
#
loop_
_entity.id
_entity.type
_entity.pdbx_description
1 polymer ?
#
loop_
_entity_poly.entity_id
_entity_poly.type
_entity_poly.pdbx_seq_one_letter_code
_entity_poly.pdbx_strand_id
1 'polypeptide(L)'
;MASHRPSLPQPSTSPATEQPTRFFATMILCSASPLIIALLLPEPLRGAFLLLGEFMLAFVFFFGLALLLHGISVVWHIVRPQHHEERLLCPACHTYEQGRLRFNVVRIAPAIYRIHCAECGERWVERR
;
A
#
# COMPACT_ATOMS: atom_id res chain seq x y z
N MET A 1 -24.44 47.69 8.80
CA MET A 1 -24.44 47.27 7.39
C MET A 1 -23.72 45.94 7.29
N ALA A 2 -24.47 44.83 7.25
CA ALA A 2 -23.92 43.47 7.23
C ALA A 2 -23.68 43.03 5.78
N SER A 3 -22.44 42.67 5.46
CA SER A 3 -22.04 42.14 4.15
C SER A 3 -22.40 40.66 4.08
N HIS A 4 -23.47 40.34 3.35
CA HIS A 4 -23.78 38.98 2.93
C HIS A 4 -22.85 38.60 1.77
N ARG A 5 -21.89 37.71 2.01
CA ARG A 5 -21.21 36.97 0.94
C ARG A 5 -22.00 35.70 0.62
N PRO A 6 -22.39 35.46 -0.64
CA PRO A 6 -22.96 34.18 -1.04
C PRO A 6 -21.85 33.12 -1.11
N SER A 7 -22.05 32.02 -0.40
CA SER A 7 -21.19 30.82 -0.46
C SER A 7 -21.38 30.13 -1.80
N LEU A 8 -20.31 30.00 -2.58
CA LEU A 8 -20.30 29.12 -3.76
C LEU A 8 -20.50 27.67 -3.32
N PRO A 9 -21.25 26.85 -4.09
CA PRO A 9 -21.40 25.43 -3.81
C PRO A 9 -20.03 24.75 -3.89
N GLN A 10 -19.61 24.13 -2.78
CA GLN A 10 -18.44 23.25 -2.76
C GLN A 10 -18.70 22.09 -3.73
N PRO A 11 -17.74 21.74 -4.62
CA PRO A 11 -17.79 20.46 -5.29
C PRO A 11 -17.73 19.38 -4.22
N SER A 12 -18.79 18.56 -4.15
CA SER A 12 -18.81 17.34 -3.36
C SER A 12 -17.73 16.40 -3.89
N THR A 13 -16.53 16.47 -3.34
CA THR A 13 -15.57 15.37 -3.38
C THR A 13 -16.09 14.30 -2.43
N SER A 14 -17.19 13.64 -2.82
CA SER A 14 -17.44 12.28 -2.37
C SER A 14 -16.19 11.50 -2.74
N PRO A 15 -15.45 10.91 -1.78
CA PRO A 15 -14.55 9.85 -2.16
C PRO A 15 -15.45 8.80 -2.81
N ALA A 16 -15.20 8.54 -4.10
CA ALA A 16 -15.76 7.42 -4.82
C ALA A 16 -15.33 6.15 -4.08
N THR A 17 -16.04 5.87 -3.00
CA THR A 17 -16.03 4.63 -2.23
C THR A 17 -16.99 3.68 -2.93
N GLU A 18 -17.02 3.74 -4.27
CA GLU A 18 -17.82 2.87 -5.11
C GLU A 18 -17.09 1.54 -5.20
N GLN A 19 -17.36 0.72 -4.19
CA GLN A 19 -17.32 -0.74 -4.21
C GLN A 19 -16.16 -1.36 -5.01
N PRO A 20 -14.98 -1.56 -4.39
CA PRO A 20 -13.89 -2.35 -4.97
C PRO A 20 -14.35 -3.73 -5.47
N THR A 21 -15.40 -4.30 -4.86
CA THR A 21 -16.02 -5.57 -5.28
C THR A 21 -16.58 -5.54 -6.70
N ARG A 22 -17.15 -4.41 -7.16
CA ARG A 22 -17.65 -4.29 -8.54
C ARG A 22 -16.51 -4.28 -9.54
N PHE A 23 -15.45 -3.51 -9.25
CA PHE A 23 -14.24 -3.49 -10.08
C PHE A 23 -13.59 -4.88 -10.23
N PHE A 24 -13.50 -5.64 -9.14
CA PHE A 24 -12.98 -7.00 -9.16
C PHE A 24 -13.87 -7.95 -9.97
N ALA A 25 -15.19 -7.91 -9.78
CA ALA A 25 -16.12 -8.72 -10.53
C ALA A 25 -16.06 -8.42 -12.04
N THR A 26 -15.98 -7.15 -12.42
CA THR A 26 -15.85 -6.72 -13.83
C THR A 26 -14.51 -7.19 -14.43
N MET A 27 -13.39 -7.07 -13.71
CA MET A 27 -12.10 -7.58 -14.20
C MET A 27 -12.10 -9.10 -14.43
N ILE A 28 -12.72 -9.86 -13.52
CA ILE A 28 -12.83 -11.32 -13.66
C ILE A 28 -13.74 -11.68 -14.85
N LEU A 29 -14.89 -11.03 -14.99
CA LEU A 29 -15.82 -11.28 -16.09
C LEU A 29 -15.22 -10.90 -17.46
N CYS A 30 -14.49 -9.79 -17.53
CA CYS A 30 -13.83 -9.34 -18.77
C CYS A 30 -12.60 -10.17 -19.15
N SER A 31 -11.94 -10.83 -18.19
CA SER A 31 -10.80 -11.71 -18.48
C SER A 31 -11.20 -13.14 -18.87
N ALA A 32 -12.35 -13.62 -18.39
CA ALA A 32 -12.86 -14.96 -18.71
C ALA A 32 -13.64 -15.01 -20.04
N SER A 33 -14.30 -13.91 -20.45
CA SER A 33 -15.13 -13.88 -21.65
C SER A 33 -14.41 -14.20 -22.97
N PRO A 34 -13.15 -13.78 -23.22
CA PRO A 34 -12.48 -14.07 -24.49
C PRO A 34 -12.15 -15.56 -24.64
N LEU A 35 -11.85 -16.25 -23.53
CA LEU A 35 -11.53 -17.68 -23.51
C LEU A 35 -12.78 -18.52 -23.85
N ILE A 36 -13.93 -18.15 -23.28
CA ILE A 36 -15.22 -18.81 -23.55
C ILE A 36 -15.61 -18.61 -25.03
N ILE A 37 -15.43 -17.39 -25.54
CA ILE A 37 -15.71 -17.06 -26.95
C ILE A 37 -14.78 -17.88 -27.86
N ALA A 38 -13.48 -17.96 -27.57
CA ALA A 38 -12.52 -18.74 -28.37
C ALA A 38 -12.87 -20.24 -28.44
N LEU A 39 -13.44 -20.83 -27.38
CA LEU A 39 -13.88 -22.23 -27.35
C LEU A 39 -15.12 -22.49 -28.21
N LEU A 40 -16.04 -21.51 -28.29
CA LEU A 40 -17.29 -21.63 -29.06
C LEU A 40 -17.14 -21.37 -30.56
N LEU A 41 -16.01 -20.81 -31.04
CA LEU A 41 -15.85 -20.51 -32.46
C LEU A 41 -15.61 -21.77 -33.31
N PRO A 42 -16.23 -21.87 -34.50
CA PRO A 42 -15.94 -22.93 -35.47
C PRO A 42 -14.55 -22.76 -36.11
N GLU A 43 -13.95 -23.85 -36.57
CA GLU A 43 -12.72 -23.82 -37.37
C GLU A 43 -13.03 -23.15 -38.73
N PRO A 44 -12.25 -22.16 -39.21
CA PRO A 44 -10.80 -21.94 -39.04
C PRO A 44 -10.40 -20.80 -38.06
N LEU A 45 -11.36 -20.10 -37.47
CA LEU A 45 -11.08 -18.93 -36.64
C LEU A 45 -10.36 -19.31 -35.33
N ARG A 46 -10.53 -20.54 -34.85
CA ARG A 46 -9.82 -21.09 -33.68
C ARG A 46 -8.31 -20.86 -33.71
N GLY A 47 -7.66 -21.00 -34.88
CA GLY A 47 -6.21 -20.79 -35.00
C GLY A 47 -5.76 -19.37 -34.64
N ALA A 48 -6.52 -18.36 -35.05
CA ALA A 48 -6.24 -16.96 -34.74
C ALA A 48 -6.56 -16.61 -33.28
N PHE A 49 -7.59 -17.23 -32.70
CA PHE A 49 -8.02 -16.99 -31.33
C PHE A 49 -7.26 -17.81 -30.28
N LEU A 50 -6.54 -18.87 -30.68
CA LEU A 50 -5.68 -19.66 -29.77
C LEU A 50 -4.55 -18.83 -29.18
N LEU A 51 -3.85 -18.06 -30.02
CA LEU A 51 -2.82 -17.12 -29.56
C LEU A 51 -3.41 -16.09 -28.58
N LEU A 52 -4.58 -15.54 -28.90
CA LEU A 52 -5.28 -14.61 -28.01
C LEU A 52 -5.66 -15.29 -26.68
N GLY A 53 -6.08 -16.55 -26.73
CA GLY A 53 -6.38 -17.37 -25.55
C GLY A 53 -5.16 -17.60 -24.66
N GLU A 54 -3.99 -17.87 -25.24
CA GLU A 54 -2.73 -18.00 -24.49
C GLU A 54 -2.33 -16.69 -23.81
N PHE A 55 -2.44 -15.56 -24.51
CA PHE A 55 -2.19 -14.24 -23.92
C PHE A 55 -3.16 -13.93 -22.77
N MET A 56 -4.44 -14.26 -22.92
CA MET A 56 -5.43 -14.09 -21.85
C MET A 56 -5.15 -15.01 -20.66
N LEU A 57 -4.76 -16.27 -20.91
CA LEU A 57 -4.39 -17.21 -19.86
C LEU A 57 -3.16 -16.73 -19.09
N ALA A 58 -2.14 -16.24 -19.80
CA ALA A 58 -0.96 -15.63 -19.20
C ALA A 58 -1.34 -14.40 -18.37
N PHE A 59 -2.20 -13.53 -18.89
CA PHE A 59 -2.70 -12.36 -18.17
C PHE A 59 -3.41 -12.75 -16.87
N VAL A 60 -4.34 -13.72 -16.91
CA VAL A 60 -5.05 -14.22 -15.73
C VAL A 60 -4.06 -14.83 -14.73
N PHE A 61 -3.06 -15.58 -15.20
CA PHE A 61 -2.02 -16.14 -14.34
C PHE A 61 -1.20 -15.06 -13.62
N PHE A 62 -0.68 -14.07 -14.36
CA PHE A 62 0.09 -12.98 -13.77
C PHE A 62 -0.76 -12.12 -12.82
N PHE A 63 -2.02 -11.87 -13.15
CA PHE A 63 -2.94 -11.16 -12.28
C PHE A 63 -3.23 -11.93 -10.99
N GLY A 64 -3.46 -13.24 -11.08
CA GLY A 64 -3.63 -14.12 -9.92
C GLY A 64 -2.38 -14.16 -9.04
N LEU A 65 -1.19 -14.23 -9.64
CA LEU A 65 0.08 -14.16 -8.93
C LEU A 65 0.25 -12.82 -8.20
N ALA A 66 -0.10 -11.71 -8.83
CA ALA A 66 -0.04 -10.38 -8.21
C ALA A 66 -1.00 -10.28 -7.01
N LEU A 67 -2.22 -10.83 -7.11
CA LEU A 67 -3.15 -10.89 -6.00
C LEU A 67 -2.65 -11.77 -4.85
N LEU A 68 -2.03 -12.91 -5.16
CA LEU A 68 -1.41 -13.78 -4.16
C LEU A 68 -0.30 -13.04 -3.40
N LEU A 69 0.61 -12.39 -4.13
CA LEU A 69 1.70 -11.60 -3.54
C LEU A 69 1.16 -10.45 -2.68
N HIS A 70 0.12 -9.77 -3.15
CA HIS A 70 -0.55 -8.73 -2.38
C HIS A 70 -1.16 -9.29 -1.08
N GLY A 71 -1.85 -10.43 -1.16
CA GLY A 71 -2.39 -11.14 0.01
C GLY A 71 -1.30 -11.50 1.03
N ILE A 72 -0.16 -12.03 0.57
CA ILE A 72 0.99 -12.32 1.42
C ILE A 72 1.52 -11.04 2.09
N SER A 73 1.65 -9.94 1.34
CA SER A 73 2.08 -8.65 1.89
C SER A 73 1.13 -8.14 2.98
N VAL A 74 -0.18 -8.26 2.77
CA VAL A 74 -1.20 -7.86 3.75
C VAL A 74 -1.12 -8.72 5.00
N VAL A 75 -1.07 -10.05 4.84
CA VAL A 75 -0.91 -10.98 5.97
C VAL A 75 0.39 -10.68 6.72
N TRP A 76 1.48 -10.44 6.01
CA TRP A 76 2.75 -10.04 6.61
C TRP A 76 2.62 -8.76 7.43
N HIS A 77 1.93 -7.74 6.94
CA HIS A 77 1.70 -6.51 7.69
C HIS A 77 0.80 -6.68 8.92
N ILE A 78 -0.16 -7.62 8.88
CA ILE A 78 -1.05 -7.93 10.01
C ILE A 78 -0.31 -8.75 11.08
N VAL A 79 0.46 -9.76 10.65
CA VAL A 79 1.19 -10.66 11.54
C VAL A 79 2.45 -10.00 12.08
N ARG A 80 3.00 -9.00 11.38
CA ARG A 80 4.17 -8.28 11.87
C ARG A 80 3.78 -7.61 13.19
N PRO A 81 4.41 -8.00 14.32
CA PRO A 81 4.17 -7.32 15.57
C PRO A 81 4.52 -5.86 15.36
N GLN A 82 3.55 -4.97 15.62
CA GLN A 82 3.80 -3.54 15.78
C GLN A 82 4.98 -3.48 16.73
N HIS A 83 6.17 -3.12 16.22
CA HIS A 83 7.33 -2.91 17.06
C HIS A 83 6.86 -1.83 18.03
N HIS A 84 6.67 -2.22 19.29
CA HIS A 84 6.45 -1.28 20.37
C HIS A 84 7.48 -0.18 20.15
N GLU A 85 7.03 1.06 19.96
CA GLU A 85 7.92 2.21 19.92
C GLU A 85 8.61 2.24 21.28
N GLU A 86 9.77 1.58 21.36
CA GLU A 86 10.60 1.56 22.55
C GLU A 86 11.02 3.00 22.78
N ARG A 87 10.35 3.62 23.76
CA ARG A 87 10.60 4.99 24.19
C ARG A 87 12.10 5.13 24.44
N LEU A 88 12.75 5.97 23.64
CA LEU A 88 14.17 6.23 23.77
C LEU A 88 14.43 6.92 25.12
N LEU A 89 15.45 6.43 25.82
CA LEU A 89 15.96 7.00 27.06
C LEU A 89 17.36 7.52 26.80
N CYS A 90 17.65 8.77 27.15
CA CYS A 90 19.02 9.26 27.07
C CYS A 90 19.89 8.56 28.13
N PRO A 91 21.04 7.96 27.77
CA PRO A 91 21.90 7.26 28.73
C PRO A 91 22.60 8.20 29.72
N ALA A 92 22.71 9.50 29.41
CA ALA A 92 23.38 10.48 30.27
C ALA A 92 22.42 11.18 31.24
N CYS A 93 21.34 11.77 30.74
CA CYS A 93 20.39 12.52 31.56
C CYS A 93 19.14 11.73 31.96
N HIS A 94 18.98 10.50 31.49
CA HIS A 94 17.82 9.65 31.75
C HIS A 94 16.47 10.29 31.39
N THR A 95 16.47 11.24 30.47
CA THR A 95 15.24 11.83 29.93
C THR A 95 14.62 10.91 28.90
N TYR A 96 13.31 10.73 28.98
CA TYR A 96 12.50 10.01 28.00
C TYR A 96 12.12 10.90 26.82
N GLU A 97 11.95 10.29 25.65
CA GLU A 97 11.39 10.98 24.49
C GLU A 97 9.95 11.41 24.79
N GLN A 98 9.74 12.71 24.96
CA GLN A 98 8.41 13.30 25.10
C GLN A 98 7.99 13.84 23.74
N GLY A 99 6.73 13.68 23.33
CA GLY A 99 6.26 14.02 21.97
C GLY A 99 6.54 15.45 21.48
N ARG A 100 6.94 16.39 22.36
CA ARG A 100 7.38 17.77 22.03
C ARG A 100 8.90 17.94 21.96
N LEU A 101 9.69 17.09 22.61
CA LEU A 101 11.16 17.08 22.60
C LEU A 101 11.61 15.77 21.95
N ARG A 102 11.71 15.80 20.62
CA ARG A 102 12.11 14.63 19.84
C ARG A 102 13.62 14.48 19.88
N PHE A 103 14.11 13.26 20.10
CA PHE A 103 15.51 12.97 19.85
C PHE A 103 15.79 13.19 18.36
N ASN A 104 16.95 13.75 18.03
CA ASN A 104 17.33 13.82 16.62
C ASN A 104 17.94 12.47 16.24
N VAL A 105 17.13 11.64 15.58
CA VAL A 105 17.48 10.27 15.17
C VAL A 105 17.86 10.27 13.69
N VAL A 106 19.11 9.93 13.39
CA VAL A 106 19.62 9.82 12.02
C VAL A 106 20.02 8.37 11.76
N ARG A 107 19.43 7.74 10.74
CA ARG A 107 19.81 6.38 10.34
C ARG A 107 21.16 6.40 9.62
N ILE A 108 22.13 5.64 10.13
CA ILE A 108 23.45 5.50 9.50
C ILE A 108 23.52 4.23 8.64
N ALA A 109 22.91 3.13 9.10
CA ALA A 109 22.93 1.85 8.40
C ALA A 109 21.60 1.10 8.56
N PRO A 110 21.40 -0.04 7.86
CA PRO A 110 20.35 -0.99 8.23
C PRO A 110 20.52 -1.38 9.69
N ALA A 111 19.50 -1.11 10.51
CA ALA A 111 19.47 -1.35 11.94
C ALA A 111 20.45 -0.55 12.82
N ILE A 112 21.06 0.54 12.33
CA ILE A 112 21.96 1.39 13.14
C ILE A 112 21.51 2.85 13.07
N TYR A 113 21.28 3.44 14.25
CA TYR A 113 20.76 4.79 14.42
C TYR A 113 21.73 5.61 15.24
N ARG A 114 22.03 6.84 14.79
CA ARG A 114 22.67 7.88 15.59
C ARG A 114 21.59 8.67 16.28
N ILE A 115 21.69 8.82 17.59
CA ILE A 115 20.67 9.51 18.39
C ILE A 115 21.35 10.67 19.11
N HIS A 116 20.70 11.83 19.07
CA HIS A 116 21.17 13.03 19.75
C HIS A 116 20.11 13.56 20.71
N CYS A 117 20.50 13.72 21.97
CA CYS A 117 19.68 14.34 23.01
C CYS A 117 19.73 15.86 22.87
N ALA A 118 18.56 16.47 22.66
CA ALA A 118 18.42 17.93 22.61
C ALA A 118 18.59 18.59 23.99
N GLU A 119 18.44 17.85 25.10
CA GLU A 119 18.54 18.41 26.45
C GLU A 119 19.98 18.51 26.94
N CYS A 120 20.74 17.42 26.94
CA CYS A 120 22.11 17.39 27.45
C CYS A 120 23.18 17.47 26.36
N GLY A 121 22.79 17.41 25.08
CA GLY A 121 23.72 17.43 23.95
C GLY A 121 24.43 16.08 23.69
N GLU A 122 24.15 15.05 24.48
CA GLU A 122 24.76 13.73 24.35
C GLU A 122 24.45 13.09 22.98
N ARG A 123 25.39 12.29 22.47
CA ARG A 123 25.27 11.59 21.19
C ARG A 123 25.70 10.14 21.35
N TRP A 124 24.80 9.21 21.05
CA TRP A 124 25.11 7.79 21.07
C TRP A 124 24.64 7.10 19.78
N VAL A 125 25.07 5.86 19.63
CA VAL A 125 24.69 5.00 18.50
C VAL A 125 23.97 3.80 19.08
N GLU A 126 22.80 3.50 18.52
CA GLU A 126 21.95 2.42 18.99
C GLU A 126 21.60 1.50 17.82
N ARG A 127 21.62 0.20 18.08
CA ARG A 127 21.34 -0.84 17.10
C ARG A 127 19.92 -1.35 17.33
N ARG A 128 19.05 -1.24 16.31
CA ARG A 128 17.64 -1.67 16.34
C ARG A 128 17.30 -2.45 15.09
#